data_AF-A0A959JHK8-F1
#
_entry.id   AF-A0A959JHK8-F1
#
_cell.length_a   1.000
_cell.length_b   1.000
_cell.length_c   1.000
_cell.angle_alpha   90.00
_cell.angle_beta   90.00
_cell.angle_gamma   90.00
#
_symmetry.space_group_name_H-M   'P 1'
#
loop_
_entity.id
_entity.type
_entity.pdbx_description
1 polymer ?
#
loop_
_entity_poly.entity_id
_entity_poly.type
_entity_poly.pdbx_seq_one_letter_code
_entity_poly.pdbx_strand_id
1 'polypeptide(L)'
;RQGYDGVLSAGYYLDYKQPAGKHYQVDPEVIPGAVNIDIDTSNWQSWKTTIAFQDTRMEGDLYLFGSGATINGIIRSMGNTSAFTDTRWDGNRLTFSHESSFGKVHYDLVARGDSLRGTMNIALFSLDFQGIRNGGSDWSSGNPLPEFEKIEPLTSGQALHILGGEACIWTEMVSAQTIESRIWPRMAAIAEKWWSPRVLTQNADDLYRRLWVMDDRLISQGLQSRSNQYDLLASIGGSWSNSLQQMADVLQEDQFFNRMTIYPPPYHVKIPLTRMVDAVTPESRIGFEFNQLARNYMDNPTDRLRRILIEWLDRWTGMDDFLDAQIAEHPELAEIAPHAHHLAQLARLAKDKLTNEPRFSSDTAIIDLLQESAKPQGGTLLAVVDGFSVLLR
;
A
#
# COMPACT_ATOMS: atom_id res chain seq x y z
N ARG A 1 -22.24 -18.20 -2.34
CA ARG A 1 -22.31 -19.25 -3.42
C ARG A 1 -23.16 -20.44 -3.02
N GLN A 2 -22.98 -21.01 -1.83
CA GLN A 2 -23.79 -22.13 -1.31
C GLN A 2 -25.23 -21.74 -0.87
N GLY A 3 -25.72 -20.57 -1.30
CA GLY A 3 -27.03 -20.03 -0.90
C GLY A 3 -27.11 -19.42 0.49
N TYR A 4 -26.00 -19.31 1.22
CA TYR A 4 -25.97 -18.61 2.50
C TYR A 4 -25.85 -17.11 2.31
N ASP A 5 -26.60 -16.38 3.12
CA ASP A 5 -26.45 -14.95 3.30
C ASP A 5 -25.11 -14.63 3.97
N GLY A 6 -24.46 -13.55 3.54
CA GLY A 6 -23.13 -13.18 4.00
C GLY A 6 -22.92 -11.67 4.11
N VAL A 7 -22.10 -11.30 5.10
CA VAL A 7 -21.51 -9.96 5.25
C VAL A 7 -20.03 -10.08 4.89
N LEU A 8 -19.52 -9.19 4.03
CA LEU A 8 -18.18 -9.29 3.46
C LEU A 8 -17.23 -8.24 4.04
N SER A 9 -16.03 -8.65 4.45
CA SER A 9 -14.98 -7.76 4.96
C SER A 9 -13.75 -7.65 4.07
N ALA A 10 -13.64 -8.51 3.05
CA ALA A 10 -12.53 -8.49 2.09
C ALA A 10 -12.43 -7.13 1.40
N GLY A 11 -11.26 -6.48 1.52
CA GLY A 11 -11.01 -5.14 1.00
C GLY A 11 -11.38 -3.99 1.95
N TYR A 12 -11.98 -4.28 3.12
CA TYR A 12 -12.42 -3.28 4.11
C TYR A 12 -11.66 -3.35 5.44
N TYR A 13 -10.42 -3.86 5.41
CA TYR A 13 -9.51 -3.87 6.57
C TYR A 13 -8.83 -2.52 6.72
N LEU A 14 -9.28 -1.74 7.69
CA LEU A 14 -8.74 -0.41 7.99
C LEU A 14 -7.32 -0.49 8.57
N ASP A 15 -6.99 -1.57 9.27
CA ASP A 15 -5.66 -1.86 9.82
C ASP A 15 -4.59 -2.17 8.76
N TYR A 16 -4.95 -2.28 7.48
CA TYR A 16 -3.96 -2.31 6.40
C TYR A 16 -3.45 -0.93 5.99
N LYS A 17 -3.98 0.15 6.59
CA LYS A 17 -3.59 1.55 6.31
C LYS A 17 -3.69 1.94 4.82
N GLN A 18 -4.50 1.23 4.05
CA GLN A 18 -4.75 1.60 2.67
C GLN A 18 -5.55 2.91 2.60
N PRO A 19 -5.35 3.72 1.55
CA PRO A 19 -6.06 4.99 1.36
C PRO A 19 -7.56 4.76 1.16
N ALA A 20 -8.36 5.78 1.46
CA ALA A 20 -9.82 5.73 1.32
C ALA A 20 -10.26 5.32 -0.10
N GLY A 21 -9.58 5.83 -1.13
CA GLY A 21 -9.84 5.50 -2.53
C GLY A 21 -9.67 4.01 -2.84
N LYS A 22 -8.76 3.30 -2.16
CA LYS A 22 -8.57 1.85 -2.36
C LYS A 22 -9.77 1.05 -1.85
N HIS A 23 -10.28 1.40 -0.67
CA HIS A 23 -11.50 0.80 -0.13
C HIS A 23 -12.73 1.12 -1.00
N TYR A 24 -12.77 2.33 -1.57
CA TYR A 24 -13.86 2.78 -2.42
C TYR A 24 -13.95 2.02 -3.76
N GLN A 25 -12.81 1.49 -4.23
CA GLN A 25 -12.71 0.68 -5.45
C GLN A 25 -13.10 -0.79 -5.25
N VAL A 26 -13.30 -1.24 -4.01
CA VAL A 26 -13.68 -2.64 -3.73
C VAL A 26 -15.04 -2.94 -4.36
N ASP A 27 -15.10 -4.03 -5.12
CA ASP A 27 -16.36 -4.62 -5.57
C ASP A 27 -16.65 -5.88 -4.75
N PRO A 28 -17.69 -5.88 -3.89
CA PRO A 28 -18.01 -7.04 -3.05
C PRO A 28 -18.45 -8.28 -3.85
N GLU A 29 -18.80 -8.14 -5.14
CA GLU A 29 -19.17 -9.27 -6.00
C GLU A 29 -17.97 -9.91 -6.69
N VAL A 30 -16.80 -9.26 -6.64
CA VAL A 30 -15.55 -9.74 -7.26
C VAL A 30 -14.64 -10.28 -6.17
N ILE A 31 -14.12 -11.50 -6.39
CA ILE A 31 -13.10 -12.09 -5.52
C ILE A 31 -11.74 -11.83 -6.19
N PRO A 32 -10.91 -10.93 -5.65
CA PRO A 32 -9.57 -10.69 -6.20
C PRO A 32 -8.73 -11.97 -6.17
N GLY A 33 -7.97 -12.22 -7.24
CA GLY A 33 -7.10 -13.39 -7.34
C GLY A 33 -7.83 -14.73 -7.49
N ALA A 34 -9.16 -14.75 -7.61
CA ALA A 34 -9.93 -15.96 -7.84
C ALA A 34 -9.44 -16.78 -9.05
N VAL A 35 -9.59 -18.10 -9.00
CA VAL A 35 -9.27 -18.98 -10.14
C VAL A 35 -10.27 -18.77 -11.26
N ASN A 36 -10.00 -17.80 -12.14
CA ASN A 36 -10.85 -17.44 -13.27
C ASN A 36 -10.20 -17.72 -14.64
N ILE A 37 -9.01 -18.32 -14.62
CA ILE A 37 -8.26 -18.70 -15.83
C ILE A 37 -8.77 -20.01 -16.40
N ASP A 38 -8.59 -20.19 -17.71
CA ASP A 38 -8.77 -21.49 -18.34
C ASP A 38 -7.50 -22.34 -18.12
N ILE A 39 -7.70 -23.57 -17.66
CA ILE A 39 -6.62 -24.50 -17.31
C ILE A 39 -6.25 -25.32 -18.54
N ASP A 40 -5.04 -25.11 -19.07
CA ASP A 40 -4.49 -25.94 -20.13
C ASP A 40 -3.99 -27.27 -19.56
N THR A 41 -4.82 -28.30 -19.63
CA THR A 41 -4.48 -29.65 -19.14
C THR A 41 -3.47 -30.37 -20.04
N SER A 42 -3.20 -29.86 -21.25
CA SER A 42 -2.27 -30.46 -22.21
C SER A 42 -0.82 -29.99 -21.98
N ASN A 43 -0.66 -28.79 -21.44
CA ASN A 43 0.63 -28.18 -21.21
C ASN A 43 0.69 -27.52 -19.83
N TRP A 44 1.16 -28.29 -18.85
CA TRP A 44 1.24 -27.81 -17.46
C TRP A 44 2.44 -28.41 -16.72
N GLN A 45 2.88 -27.70 -15.68
CA GLN A 45 3.92 -28.15 -14.75
C GLN A 45 3.55 -27.75 -13.31
N SER A 46 4.00 -28.52 -12.33
CA SER A 46 3.81 -28.20 -10.92
C SER A 46 5.05 -28.34 -10.06
N TRP A 47 5.11 -27.54 -9.01
CA TRP A 47 6.15 -27.54 -7.99
C TRP A 47 5.52 -27.63 -6.61
N LYS A 48 6.08 -28.48 -5.75
CA LYS A 48 5.87 -28.37 -4.31
C LYS A 48 6.73 -27.23 -3.81
N THR A 49 6.13 -26.26 -3.14
CA THR A 49 6.80 -25.02 -2.76
C THR A 49 6.98 -24.91 -1.26
N THR A 50 8.06 -24.26 -0.85
CA THR A 50 8.33 -23.88 0.54
C THR A 50 8.65 -22.40 0.59
N ILE A 51 7.94 -21.67 1.43
CA ILE A 51 8.23 -20.29 1.79
C ILE A 51 8.80 -20.31 3.20
N ALA A 52 9.98 -19.74 3.39
CA ALA A 52 10.60 -19.64 4.71
C ALA A 52 10.48 -18.20 5.25
N PHE A 53 10.00 -18.09 6.49
CA PHE A 53 10.02 -16.85 7.26
C PHE A 53 10.56 -17.14 8.66
N GLN A 54 11.80 -16.70 8.92
CA GLN A 54 12.54 -17.06 10.13
C GLN A 54 12.56 -18.60 10.32
N ASP A 55 12.14 -19.10 11.47
CA ASP A 55 12.07 -20.54 11.77
C ASP A 55 10.81 -21.21 11.23
N THR A 56 9.87 -20.43 10.68
CA THR A 56 8.62 -20.96 10.14
C THR A 56 8.79 -21.32 8.67
N ARG A 57 8.35 -22.53 8.30
CA ARG A 57 8.27 -22.97 6.91
C ARG A 57 6.81 -23.23 6.56
N MET A 58 6.38 -22.62 5.48
CA MET A 58 5.03 -22.76 4.94
C MET A 58 5.12 -23.51 3.63
N GLU A 59 4.40 -24.62 3.54
CA GLU A 59 4.28 -25.36 2.29
C GLU A 59 3.17 -24.81 1.41
N GLY A 60 3.33 -25.03 0.11
CA GLY A 60 2.35 -24.67 -0.91
C GLY A 60 2.59 -25.44 -2.18
N ASP A 61 1.87 -25.05 -3.23
CA ASP A 61 1.98 -25.63 -4.56
C ASP A 61 1.90 -24.51 -5.61
N LEU A 62 2.74 -24.60 -6.65
CA LEU A 62 2.72 -23.71 -7.80
C LEU A 62 2.41 -24.54 -9.05
N TYR A 63 1.47 -24.06 -9.85
CA TYR A 63 1.07 -24.65 -11.12
C TYR A 63 1.21 -23.61 -12.22
N LEU A 64 1.81 -23.99 -13.33
CA LEU A 64 1.92 -23.17 -14.52
C LEU A 64 1.29 -23.90 -15.70
N PHE A 65 0.59 -23.14 -16.53
CA PHE A 65 -0.21 -23.61 -17.66
C PHE A 65 0.18 -22.84 -18.92
N GLY A 66 0.30 -23.54 -20.04
CA GLY A 66 0.66 -22.96 -21.34
C GLY A 66 2.17 -22.83 -21.56
N SER A 67 2.55 -22.14 -22.64
CA SER A 67 3.96 -21.91 -23.01
C SER A 67 4.15 -20.53 -23.66
N GLY A 68 5.39 -20.05 -23.68
CA GLY A 68 5.74 -18.78 -24.34
C GLY A 68 5.06 -17.58 -23.68
N ALA A 69 4.31 -16.80 -24.48
CA ALA A 69 3.71 -15.53 -24.05
C ALA A 69 2.39 -15.67 -23.26
N THR A 70 1.85 -16.90 -23.11
CA THR A 70 0.52 -17.14 -22.50
C THR A 70 0.61 -18.03 -21.26
N ILE A 71 1.65 -17.85 -20.45
CA ILE A 71 1.80 -18.63 -19.22
C ILE A 71 0.86 -18.05 -18.15
N ASN A 72 -0.13 -18.83 -17.77
CA ASN A 72 -0.97 -18.55 -16.61
C ASN A 72 -0.56 -19.49 -15.47
N GLY A 73 -0.98 -19.20 -14.26
CA GLY A 73 -0.72 -20.10 -13.16
C GLY A 73 -1.66 -19.98 -12.00
N ILE A 74 -1.55 -20.97 -11.13
CA ILE A 74 -2.25 -21.01 -9.85
C ILE A 74 -1.20 -21.23 -8.79
N ILE A 75 -1.29 -20.47 -7.71
CA ILE A 75 -0.51 -20.68 -6.50
C ILE A 75 -1.47 -21.04 -5.35
N ARG A 76 -1.11 -22.11 -4.64
CA ARG A 76 -1.75 -22.51 -3.39
C ARG A 76 -0.77 -22.28 -2.27
N SER A 77 -1.06 -21.34 -1.38
CA SER A 77 -0.16 -21.01 -0.27
C SER A 77 -0.96 -20.46 0.90
N MET A 78 -0.54 -20.79 2.12
CA MET A 78 -1.17 -20.31 3.37
C MET A 78 -2.69 -20.54 3.39
N GLY A 79 -3.16 -21.67 2.85
CA GLY A 79 -4.58 -22.04 2.78
C GLY A 79 -5.40 -21.32 1.70
N ASN A 80 -4.79 -20.40 0.93
CA ASN A 80 -5.44 -19.68 -0.15
C ASN A 80 -5.03 -20.25 -1.52
N THR A 81 -5.95 -20.15 -2.49
CA THR A 81 -5.68 -20.47 -3.90
C THR A 81 -5.89 -19.22 -4.72
N SER A 82 -4.87 -18.80 -5.45
CA SER A 82 -4.94 -17.61 -6.31
C SER A 82 -4.47 -17.92 -7.72
N ALA A 83 -5.16 -17.39 -8.73
CA ALA A 83 -4.69 -17.42 -10.11
C ALA A 83 -3.93 -16.14 -10.47
N PHE A 84 -3.07 -16.26 -11.48
CA PHE A 84 -2.33 -15.15 -12.08
C PHE A 84 -2.13 -15.35 -13.58
N THR A 85 -2.04 -14.23 -14.29
CA THR A 85 -1.89 -14.18 -15.75
C THR A 85 -0.72 -13.30 -16.20
N ASP A 86 -0.16 -12.46 -15.33
CA ASP A 86 0.99 -11.61 -15.62
C ASP A 86 2.30 -12.36 -15.34
N THR A 87 2.50 -13.47 -16.05
CA THR A 87 3.71 -14.29 -15.93
C THR A 87 4.69 -13.93 -17.03
N ARG A 88 5.96 -13.80 -16.67
CA ARG A 88 7.07 -13.68 -17.63
C ARG A 88 8.11 -14.72 -17.32
N TRP A 89 8.41 -15.54 -18.33
CA TRP A 89 9.48 -16.52 -18.27
C TRP A 89 10.52 -16.15 -19.33
N ASP A 90 11.68 -15.65 -18.90
CA ASP A 90 12.79 -15.26 -19.77
C ASP A 90 14.06 -16.04 -19.40
N GLY A 91 14.53 -16.87 -20.34
CA GLY A 91 15.61 -17.82 -20.10
C GLY A 91 15.28 -18.75 -18.93
N ASN A 92 15.98 -18.57 -17.81
CA ASN A 92 15.73 -19.32 -16.58
C ASN A 92 15.05 -18.49 -15.48
N ARG A 93 14.67 -17.24 -15.74
CA ARG A 93 14.02 -16.37 -14.76
C ARG A 93 12.52 -16.38 -14.97
N LEU A 94 11.79 -16.70 -13.91
CA LEU A 94 10.34 -16.71 -13.84
C LEU A 94 9.90 -15.59 -12.90
N THR A 95 9.12 -14.65 -13.42
CA THR A 95 8.49 -13.60 -12.62
C THR A 95 6.98 -13.64 -12.81
N PHE A 96 6.24 -13.49 -11.73
CA PHE A 96 4.79 -13.37 -11.78
C PHE A 96 4.28 -12.63 -10.55
N SER A 97 3.03 -12.20 -10.60
CA SER A 97 2.38 -11.56 -9.47
C SER A 97 0.92 -11.92 -9.38
N HIS A 98 0.38 -11.89 -8.16
CA HIS A 98 -1.05 -12.09 -7.92
C HIS A 98 -1.55 -11.17 -6.81
N GLU A 99 -2.85 -10.89 -6.81
CA GLU A 99 -3.50 -10.15 -5.73
C GLU A 99 -3.78 -11.10 -4.57
N SER A 100 -3.40 -10.69 -3.36
CA SER A 100 -3.72 -11.39 -2.12
C SER A 100 -4.50 -10.46 -1.17
N SER A 101 -4.96 -11.01 -0.05
CA SER A 101 -5.57 -10.22 1.02
C SER A 101 -4.62 -9.18 1.61
N PHE A 102 -3.30 -9.37 1.51
CA PHE A 102 -2.28 -8.45 2.02
C PHE A 102 -1.63 -7.62 0.91
N GLY A 103 -2.36 -7.44 -0.20
CA GLY A 103 -1.89 -6.71 -1.38
C GLY A 103 -1.21 -7.61 -2.41
N LYS A 104 -0.58 -6.96 -3.39
CA LYS A 104 0.02 -7.65 -4.53
C LYS A 104 1.32 -8.34 -4.14
N VAL A 105 1.38 -9.65 -4.39
CA VAL A 105 2.56 -10.48 -4.13
C VAL A 105 3.35 -10.63 -5.42
N HIS A 106 4.66 -10.42 -5.35
CA HIS A 106 5.55 -10.53 -6.49
C HIS A 106 6.55 -11.68 -6.28
N TYR A 107 6.71 -12.51 -7.29
CA TYR A 107 7.66 -13.61 -7.30
C TYR A 107 8.75 -13.32 -8.32
N ASP A 108 10.00 -13.53 -7.91
CA ASP A 108 11.17 -13.46 -8.77
C ASP A 108 12.04 -14.68 -8.52
N LEU A 109 11.94 -15.63 -9.44
CA LEU A 109 12.45 -16.99 -9.29
C LEU A 109 13.42 -17.33 -10.42
N VAL A 110 14.38 -18.17 -10.11
CA VAL A 110 15.34 -18.74 -11.07
C VAL A 110 15.16 -20.26 -11.11
N ALA A 111 14.90 -20.77 -12.29
CA ALA A 111 14.83 -22.20 -12.60
C ALA A 111 16.24 -22.78 -12.78
N ARG A 112 16.48 -23.93 -12.15
CA ARG A 112 17.69 -24.74 -12.31
C ARG A 112 17.30 -26.22 -12.33
N GLY A 113 17.17 -26.79 -13.52
CA GLY A 113 16.56 -28.12 -13.70
C GLY A 113 15.14 -28.11 -13.13
N ASP A 114 14.83 -29.08 -12.27
CA ASP A 114 13.52 -29.21 -11.62
C ASP A 114 13.33 -28.31 -10.39
N SER A 115 14.30 -27.44 -10.08
CA SER A 115 14.21 -26.53 -8.93
C SER A 115 13.88 -25.10 -9.34
N LEU A 116 12.98 -24.45 -8.60
CA LEU A 116 12.78 -23.00 -8.58
C LEU A 116 13.35 -22.43 -7.27
N ARG A 117 14.10 -21.33 -7.34
CA ARG A 117 14.58 -20.61 -6.16
C ARG A 117 14.53 -19.12 -6.39
N GLY A 118 14.15 -18.36 -5.38
CA GLY A 118 14.18 -16.92 -5.44
C GLY A 118 13.40 -16.31 -4.30
N THR A 119 12.74 -15.20 -4.57
CA THR A 119 12.03 -14.44 -3.53
C THR A 119 10.55 -14.32 -3.84
N MET A 120 9.76 -14.39 -2.77
CA MET A 120 8.39 -13.91 -2.71
C MET A 120 8.40 -12.59 -1.94
N ASN A 121 7.91 -11.52 -2.56
CA ASN A 121 7.85 -10.20 -1.97
C ASN A 121 6.39 -9.82 -1.72
N ILE A 122 6.04 -9.57 -0.46
CA ILE A 122 4.71 -9.14 -0.03
C ILE A 122 4.85 -8.04 1.03
N ALA A 123 4.27 -6.88 0.77
CA ALA A 123 4.47 -5.71 1.61
C ALA A 123 6.00 -5.50 1.86
N LEU A 124 6.47 -5.45 3.11
CA LEU A 124 7.90 -5.36 3.45
C LEU A 124 8.68 -6.67 3.32
N PHE A 125 7.99 -7.81 3.28
CA PHE A 125 8.61 -9.11 3.52
C PHE A 125 9.13 -9.66 2.22
N SER A 126 10.46 -9.84 2.17
CA SER A 126 11.12 -10.66 1.16
C SER A 126 11.40 -12.02 1.78
N LEU A 127 10.66 -13.03 1.30
CA LEU A 127 10.69 -14.39 1.83
C LEU A 127 11.38 -15.31 0.84
N ASP A 128 12.24 -16.18 1.35
CA ASP A 128 12.88 -17.21 0.54
C ASP A 128 11.81 -18.16 0.01
N PHE A 129 11.74 -18.25 -1.32
CA PHE A 129 10.84 -19.14 -2.04
C PHE A 129 11.65 -20.26 -2.70
N GLN A 130 11.23 -21.48 -2.47
CA GLN A 130 11.80 -22.66 -3.10
C GLN A 130 10.68 -23.52 -3.69
N GLY A 131 10.90 -24.09 -4.85
CA GLY A 131 10.00 -25.04 -5.50
C GLY A 131 10.78 -26.24 -6.00
N ILE A 132 10.27 -27.45 -5.78
CA ILE A 132 10.79 -28.67 -6.38
C ILE A 132 9.68 -29.24 -7.26
N ARG A 133 9.99 -29.44 -8.54
CA ARG A 133 9.03 -29.95 -9.50
C ARG A 133 8.55 -31.31 -9.05
N ASN A 134 7.25 -31.51 -9.08
CA ASN A 134 6.62 -32.76 -8.65
C ASN A 134 5.56 -33.27 -9.64
N GLY A 135 5.33 -32.59 -10.76
CA GLY A 135 4.36 -32.98 -11.77
C GLY A 135 4.47 -32.19 -13.07
N GLY A 136 3.77 -32.66 -14.10
CA GLY A 136 3.62 -31.99 -15.39
C GLY A 136 3.06 -32.92 -16.46
N SER A 137 2.52 -32.35 -17.54
CA SER A 137 1.96 -33.14 -18.65
C SER A 137 3.00 -33.98 -19.40
N ASP A 138 4.27 -33.59 -19.33
CA ASP A 138 5.44 -34.29 -19.86
C ASP A 138 6.05 -35.30 -18.87
N TRP A 139 5.55 -35.39 -17.64
CA TRP A 139 6.11 -36.27 -16.59
C TRP A 139 5.07 -37.25 -16.05
N SER A 140 4.95 -38.41 -16.72
CA SER A 140 3.94 -39.43 -16.42
C SER A 140 4.05 -40.09 -15.04
N SER A 141 5.25 -40.11 -14.43
CA SER A 141 5.46 -40.61 -13.06
C SER A 141 5.38 -39.52 -11.99
N GLY A 142 5.12 -38.26 -12.39
CA GLY A 142 4.85 -37.16 -11.47
C GLY A 142 3.44 -37.23 -10.87
N ASN A 143 3.18 -36.36 -9.90
CA ASN A 143 1.85 -36.16 -9.35
C ASN A 143 0.89 -35.68 -10.44
N PRO A 144 -0.37 -36.14 -10.45
CA PRO A 144 -1.37 -35.69 -11.42
C PRO A 144 -1.78 -34.23 -11.16
N LEU A 145 -2.32 -33.57 -12.19
CA LEU A 145 -2.92 -32.25 -12.05
C LEU A 145 -4.16 -32.37 -11.14
N PRO A 146 -4.25 -31.62 -10.03
CA PRO A 146 -5.45 -31.62 -9.22
C PRO A 146 -6.58 -30.88 -9.92
N GLU A 147 -7.80 -31.12 -9.47
CA GLU A 147 -8.94 -30.30 -9.89
C GLU A 147 -8.86 -28.91 -9.24
N PHE A 148 -9.26 -27.88 -10.00
CA PHE A 148 -9.38 -26.52 -9.52
C PHE A 148 -10.80 -26.05 -9.76
N GLU A 149 -11.45 -25.57 -8.72
CA GLU A 149 -12.77 -24.94 -8.86
C GLU A 149 -12.58 -23.58 -9.54
N LYS A 150 -13.06 -23.46 -10.79
CA LYS A 150 -13.13 -22.17 -11.47
C LYS A 150 -14.19 -21.31 -10.79
N ILE A 151 -13.77 -20.17 -10.27
CA ILE A 151 -14.60 -19.22 -9.56
C ILE A 151 -15.24 -18.28 -10.59
N GLU A 152 -16.38 -18.70 -11.14
CA GLU A 152 -17.19 -17.88 -12.06
C GLU A 152 -17.76 -16.64 -11.36
N PRO A 153 -18.03 -15.52 -12.05
CA PRO A 153 -18.72 -14.38 -11.45
C PRO A 153 -20.04 -14.78 -10.76
N LEU A 154 -20.42 -14.05 -9.71
CA LEU A 154 -21.70 -14.32 -9.04
C LEU A 154 -22.86 -14.12 -10.02
N THR A 155 -23.79 -15.08 -10.04
CA THR A 155 -25.08 -14.87 -10.70
C THR A 155 -25.89 -13.80 -9.98
N SER A 156 -26.86 -13.17 -10.65
CA SER A 156 -27.75 -12.19 -10.01
C SER A 156 -28.42 -12.75 -8.75
N GLY A 157 -28.84 -14.03 -8.77
CA GLY A 157 -29.43 -14.68 -7.61
C GLY A 157 -28.45 -14.90 -6.46
N GLN A 158 -27.18 -15.22 -6.76
CA GLN A 158 -26.14 -15.36 -5.73
C GLN A 158 -25.73 -14.01 -5.13
N ALA A 159 -25.73 -12.94 -5.93
CA ALA A 159 -25.42 -11.59 -5.46
C ALA A 159 -26.45 -11.08 -4.43
N LEU A 160 -27.71 -11.55 -4.51
CA LEU A 160 -28.76 -11.21 -3.53
C LEU A 160 -28.46 -11.72 -2.11
N HIS A 161 -27.57 -12.71 -1.96
CA HIS A 161 -27.15 -13.20 -0.65
C HIS A 161 -26.06 -12.33 0.00
N ILE A 162 -25.56 -11.29 -0.69
CA ILE A 162 -24.66 -10.31 -0.07
C ILE A 162 -25.53 -9.31 0.70
N LEU A 163 -25.54 -9.44 2.02
CA LEU A 163 -26.33 -8.55 2.90
C LEU A 163 -25.69 -7.17 3.06
N GLY A 164 -24.36 -7.09 2.87
CA GLY A 164 -23.58 -5.87 3.06
C GLY A 164 -22.12 -6.18 3.32
N GLY A 165 -21.44 -5.24 4.00
CA GLY A 165 -20.05 -5.41 4.39
C GLY A 165 -19.76 -5.02 5.84
N GLU A 166 -18.61 -5.45 6.32
CA GLU A 166 -18.07 -5.09 7.64
C GLU A 166 -16.63 -4.58 7.47
N ALA A 167 -16.34 -3.43 8.08
CA ALA A 167 -15.02 -2.85 8.06
C ALA A 167 -14.32 -3.28 9.34
N CYS A 168 -13.17 -3.92 9.19
CA CYS A 168 -12.43 -4.46 10.31
C CYS A 168 -11.29 -3.51 10.68
N ILE A 169 -11.12 -3.27 11.98
CA ILE A 169 -9.95 -2.60 12.53
C ILE A 169 -9.35 -3.52 13.59
N TRP A 170 -8.32 -4.26 13.19
CA TRP A 170 -7.51 -4.99 14.14
C TRP A 170 -6.57 -4.01 14.88
N THR A 171 -6.39 -4.23 16.18
CA THR A 171 -5.79 -3.22 17.08
C THR A 171 -4.40 -3.60 17.58
N GLU A 172 -3.64 -4.40 16.83
CA GLU A 172 -2.29 -4.83 17.21
C GLU A 172 -1.36 -3.63 17.43
N MET A 173 -1.50 -2.60 16.58
CA MET A 173 -0.71 -1.37 16.61
C MET A 173 -1.60 -0.12 16.75
N VAL A 174 -2.70 -0.25 17.49
CA VAL A 174 -3.69 0.83 17.70
C VAL A 174 -4.01 0.97 19.18
N SER A 175 -3.98 2.21 19.70
CA SER A 175 -4.34 2.55 21.07
C SER A 175 -5.68 3.27 21.12
N ALA A 176 -6.19 3.49 22.34
CA ALA A 176 -7.37 4.34 22.55
C ALA A 176 -7.16 5.78 22.02
N GLN A 177 -5.93 6.30 22.04
CA GLN A 177 -5.62 7.63 21.52
C GLN A 177 -5.62 7.64 19.98
N THR A 178 -5.19 6.56 19.33
CA THR A 178 -4.98 6.51 17.89
C THR A 178 -6.12 5.88 17.09
N ILE A 179 -7.06 5.18 17.74
CA ILE A 179 -8.13 4.43 17.08
C ILE A 179 -8.95 5.28 16.10
N GLU A 180 -9.26 6.53 16.47
CA GLU A 180 -10.10 7.38 15.64
C GLU A 180 -9.40 7.82 14.35
N SER A 181 -8.11 8.16 14.40
CA SER A 181 -7.34 8.51 13.21
C SER A 181 -7.06 7.32 12.30
N ARG A 182 -7.19 6.09 12.83
CA ARG A 182 -7.14 4.87 12.04
C ARG A 182 -8.50 4.56 11.42
N ILE A 183 -9.61 4.84 12.08
CA ILE A 183 -10.93 4.56 11.49
C ILE A 183 -11.34 5.63 10.48
N TRP A 184 -11.21 6.89 10.86
CA TRP A 184 -11.76 8.04 10.13
C TRP A 184 -10.66 8.85 9.43
N PRO A 185 -10.97 9.46 8.27
CA PRO A 185 -12.27 9.47 7.59
C PRO A 185 -12.49 8.28 6.65
N ARG A 186 -11.56 7.33 6.55
CA ARG A 186 -11.62 6.19 5.61
C ARG A 186 -12.92 5.38 5.75
N MET A 187 -13.43 5.20 6.97
CA MET A 187 -14.71 4.56 7.21
C MET A 187 -15.91 5.31 6.59
N ALA A 188 -15.84 6.63 6.42
CA ALA A 188 -16.89 7.39 5.74
C ALA A 188 -16.95 7.07 4.24
N ALA A 189 -15.80 6.83 3.59
CA ALA A 189 -15.77 6.37 2.20
C ALA A 189 -16.40 4.98 2.05
N ILE A 190 -16.10 4.07 2.98
CA ILE A 190 -16.70 2.73 3.03
C ILE A 190 -18.22 2.83 3.23
N ALA A 191 -18.67 3.70 4.15
CA ALA A 191 -20.08 3.92 4.38
C ALA A 191 -20.80 4.47 3.12
N GLU A 192 -20.20 5.42 2.40
CA GLU A 192 -20.76 5.92 1.13
C GLU A 192 -20.84 4.79 0.09
N LYS A 193 -19.83 3.91 0.02
CA LYS A 193 -19.80 2.76 -0.90
C LYS A 193 -20.92 1.77 -0.66
N TRP A 194 -21.25 1.49 0.61
CA TRP A 194 -22.32 0.53 0.95
C TRP A 194 -23.72 1.13 0.91
N TRP A 195 -23.84 2.43 1.16
CA TRP A 195 -25.14 3.10 1.21
C TRP A 195 -25.61 3.58 -0.16
N SER A 196 -24.71 4.14 -0.96
CA SER A 196 -25.07 4.86 -2.18
C SER A 196 -25.18 3.92 -3.39
N PRO A 197 -25.99 4.26 -4.41
CA PRO A 197 -26.08 3.48 -5.63
C PRO A 197 -24.71 3.21 -6.26
N ARG A 198 -24.44 1.96 -6.66
CA ARG A 198 -23.16 1.53 -7.26
C ARG A 198 -22.67 2.45 -8.38
N VAL A 199 -23.57 2.94 -9.23
CA VAL A 199 -23.24 3.83 -10.36
C VAL A 199 -22.68 5.19 -9.94
N LEU A 200 -22.90 5.61 -8.68
CA LEU A 200 -22.38 6.87 -8.13
C LEU A 200 -21.07 6.67 -7.35
N THR A 201 -20.66 5.42 -7.11
CA THR A 201 -19.53 5.06 -6.25
C THR A 201 -18.40 4.34 -7.00
N GLN A 202 -18.20 4.71 -8.27
CA GLN A 202 -17.17 4.14 -9.17
C GLN A 202 -15.91 5.02 -9.32
N ASN A 203 -15.99 6.30 -8.96
CA ASN A 203 -14.89 7.25 -9.12
C ASN A 203 -14.24 7.57 -7.77
N ALA A 204 -13.05 7.02 -7.53
CA ALA A 204 -12.27 7.28 -6.32
C ALA A 204 -11.66 8.68 -6.28
N ASP A 205 -11.44 9.34 -7.43
CA ASP A 205 -10.89 10.70 -7.45
C ASP A 205 -11.94 11.74 -7.03
N ASP A 206 -13.22 11.55 -7.43
CA ASP A 206 -14.33 12.42 -7.01
C ASP A 206 -14.70 12.23 -5.52
N LEU A 207 -14.44 11.05 -4.94
CA LEU A 207 -14.68 10.78 -3.52
C LEU A 207 -14.01 11.84 -2.63
N TYR A 208 -12.73 12.14 -2.87
CA TYR A 208 -11.93 12.97 -1.96
C TYR A 208 -12.48 14.39 -1.78
N ARG A 209 -13.15 14.94 -2.81
CA ARG A 209 -13.84 16.23 -2.71
C ARG A 209 -14.92 16.22 -1.62
N ARG A 210 -15.62 15.10 -1.43
CA ARG A 210 -16.64 14.92 -0.38
C ARG A 210 -16.03 14.42 0.93
N LEU A 211 -15.02 13.56 0.86
CA LEU A 211 -14.39 12.93 2.02
C LEU A 211 -13.82 13.96 2.98
N TRP A 212 -13.10 14.97 2.48
CA TRP A 212 -12.50 16.00 3.33
C TRP A 212 -13.52 16.92 3.99
N VAL A 213 -14.63 17.20 3.31
CA VAL A 213 -15.77 17.92 3.92
C VAL A 213 -16.43 17.06 5.00
N MET A 214 -16.55 15.75 4.79
CA MET A 214 -17.06 14.83 5.79
C MET A 214 -16.13 14.72 6.99
N ASP A 215 -14.82 14.66 6.78
CA ASP A 215 -13.82 14.65 7.85
C ASP A 215 -13.94 15.90 8.75
N ASP A 216 -13.98 17.08 8.13
CA ASP A 216 -14.18 18.35 8.85
C ASP A 216 -15.50 18.36 9.65
N ARG A 217 -16.57 17.78 9.08
CA ARG A 217 -17.85 17.64 9.76
C ARG A 217 -17.77 16.70 10.96
N LEU A 218 -17.13 15.53 10.82
CA LEU A 218 -17.00 14.56 11.93
C LEU A 218 -16.23 15.18 13.10
N ILE A 219 -15.15 15.91 12.80
CA ILE A 219 -14.38 16.64 13.81
C ILE A 219 -15.24 17.70 14.51
N SER A 220 -16.02 18.47 13.74
CA SER A 220 -16.94 19.46 14.33
C SER A 220 -18.02 18.84 15.24
N GLN A 221 -18.27 17.54 15.11
CA GLN A 221 -19.24 16.78 15.91
C GLN A 221 -18.62 16.07 17.11
N GLY A 222 -17.31 16.24 17.34
CA GLY A 222 -16.61 15.72 18.51
C GLY A 222 -15.65 14.56 18.22
N LEU A 223 -15.44 14.19 16.95
CA LEU A 223 -14.35 13.28 16.61
C LEU A 223 -13.00 13.94 16.94
N GLN A 224 -12.18 13.23 17.70
CA GLN A 224 -10.92 13.67 18.28
C GLN A 224 -9.69 13.26 17.47
N SER A 225 -9.85 12.68 16.26
CA SER A 225 -8.73 12.20 15.43
C SER A 225 -7.60 13.22 15.27
N ARG A 226 -7.92 14.51 15.00
CA ARG A 226 -6.92 15.58 14.87
C ARG A 226 -6.37 16.08 16.21
N SER A 227 -7.22 16.21 17.24
CA SER A 227 -6.75 16.64 18.56
C SER A 227 -5.85 15.60 19.21
N ASN A 228 -6.18 14.32 19.08
CA ASN A 228 -5.36 13.22 19.61
C ASN A 228 -4.02 13.12 18.89
N GLN A 229 -3.98 13.37 17.58
CA GLN A 229 -2.72 13.50 16.84
C GLN A 229 -1.88 14.66 17.40
N TYR A 230 -2.48 15.83 17.59
CA TYR A 230 -1.79 17.00 18.14
C TYR A 230 -1.23 16.71 19.54
N ASP A 231 -2.03 16.12 20.43
CA ASP A 231 -1.60 15.75 21.79
C ASP A 231 -0.44 14.74 21.78
N LEU A 232 -0.47 13.79 20.85
CA LEU A 232 0.62 12.84 20.67
C LEU A 232 1.90 13.53 20.18
N LEU A 233 1.80 14.39 19.17
CA LEU A 233 2.94 15.18 18.68
C LEU A 233 3.48 16.14 19.75
N ALA A 234 2.61 16.69 20.61
CA ALA A 234 3.01 17.50 21.75
C ALA A 234 3.73 16.68 22.82
N SER A 235 3.35 15.41 23.03
CA SER A 235 4.07 14.51 23.94
C SER A 235 5.45 14.10 23.40
N ILE A 236 5.60 14.02 22.08
CA ILE A 236 6.87 13.69 21.42
C ILE A 236 7.79 14.91 21.37
N GLY A 237 7.27 16.05 20.90
CA GLY A 237 8.06 17.22 20.57
C GLY A 237 7.82 18.43 21.45
N GLY A 238 7.13 18.34 22.58
CA GLY A 238 6.99 19.47 23.53
C GLY A 238 6.68 20.82 22.87
N SER A 239 7.62 21.77 22.97
CA SER A 239 7.51 23.12 22.38
C SER A 239 7.55 23.17 20.84
N TRP A 240 7.94 22.09 20.18
CA TRP A 240 8.10 21.96 18.73
C TRP A 240 6.94 21.21 18.05
N SER A 241 5.86 20.91 18.79
CA SER A 241 4.70 20.17 18.31
C SER A 241 4.14 20.71 16.99
N ASN A 242 4.11 22.02 16.79
CA ASN A 242 3.67 22.66 15.55
C ASN A 242 4.55 22.32 14.34
N SER A 243 5.86 22.16 14.54
CA SER A 243 6.77 21.77 13.46
C SER A 243 6.70 20.27 13.19
N LEU A 244 6.56 19.45 14.24
CA LEU A 244 6.28 18.03 14.05
C LEU A 244 4.94 17.80 13.35
N GLN A 245 3.94 18.66 13.57
CA GLN A 245 2.68 18.64 12.82
C GLN A 245 2.93 18.89 11.33
N GLN A 246 3.74 19.88 10.95
CA GLN A 246 4.07 20.11 9.54
C GLN A 246 4.76 18.91 8.90
N MET A 247 5.58 18.19 9.65
CA MET A 247 6.17 16.94 9.20
C MET A 247 5.11 15.82 9.09
N ALA A 248 4.26 15.66 10.11
CA ALA A 248 3.19 14.67 10.10
C ALA A 248 2.20 14.86 8.95
N ASP A 249 1.94 16.13 8.60
CA ASP A 249 1.05 16.51 7.52
C ASP A 249 1.52 15.96 6.16
N VAL A 250 2.82 15.77 5.94
CA VAL A 250 3.35 15.23 4.67
C VAL A 250 3.77 13.77 4.76
N LEU A 251 3.54 13.13 5.91
CA LEU A 251 3.78 11.72 6.13
C LEU A 251 2.48 10.93 6.19
N GLN A 252 2.59 9.63 5.91
CA GLN A 252 1.52 8.68 6.16
C GLN A 252 2.09 7.38 6.74
N GLU A 253 1.27 6.62 7.46
CA GLU A 253 1.66 5.31 7.98
C GLU A 253 1.95 4.33 6.83
N ASP A 254 3.02 3.54 6.97
CA ASP A 254 3.31 2.48 6.00
C ASP A 254 2.23 1.38 6.05
N GLN A 255 1.94 0.79 4.89
CA GLN A 255 0.80 -0.09 4.70
C GLN A 255 1.02 -1.46 5.32
N PHE A 256 -0.08 -2.19 5.56
CA PHE A 256 -0.06 -3.54 6.12
C PHE A 256 0.78 -3.61 7.39
N PHE A 257 1.50 -4.70 7.64
CA PHE A 257 2.32 -4.86 8.83
C PHE A 257 3.71 -4.21 8.70
N ASN A 258 3.91 -3.31 7.73
CA ASN A 258 5.22 -2.74 7.40
C ASN A 258 5.91 -2.05 8.57
N ARG A 259 5.13 -1.27 9.31
CA ARG A 259 5.60 -0.61 10.53
C ARG A 259 6.10 -1.57 11.60
N MET A 260 5.80 -2.87 11.59
CA MET A 260 6.29 -3.77 12.64
C MET A 260 7.82 -3.94 12.62
N THR A 261 8.45 -3.68 11.47
CA THR A 261 9.90 -3.75 11.27
C THR A 261 10.72 -2.84 12.17
N ILE A 262 10.10 -1.77 12.69
CA ILE A 262 10.78 -0.80 13.56
C ILE A 262 10.86 -1.27 15.02
N TYR A 263 10.28 -2.42 15.35
CA TYR A 263 10.28 -3.00 16.69
C TYR A 263 11.02 -4.34 16.69
N PRO A 264 11.86 -4.61 17.71
CA PRO A 264 12.48 -5.91 17.85
C PRO A 264 11.45 -6.96 18.29
N PRO A 265 11.49 -8.19 17.74
CA PRO A 265 10.69 -9.30 18.26
C PRO A 265 11.17 -9.70 19.69
N PRO A 266 10.30 -10.30 20.52
CA PRO A 266 8.91 -10.67 20.24
C PRO A 266 7.92 -9.50 20.36
N TYR A 267 6.92 -9.47 19.48
CA TYR A 267 5.87 -8.45 19.52
C TYR A 267 4.88 -8.71 20.67
N HIS A 268 4.45 -7.65 21.35
CA HIS A 268 3.47 -7.75 22.43
C HIS A 268 2.59 -6.49 22.53
N VAL A 269 1.39 -6.65 23.10
CA VAL A 269 0.36 -5.60 23.24
C VAL A 269 0.70 -4.46 24.22
N LYS A 270 1.93 -4.42 24.74
CA LYS A 270 2.42 -3.38 25.66
C LYS A 270 3.50 -2.49 25.04
N ILE A 271 3.77 -2.65 23.75
CA ILE A 271 4.68 -1.76 23.04
C ILE A 271 4.08 -0.35 23.11
N PRO A 272 4.84 0.66 23.58
CA PRO A 272 4.35 2.03 23.62
C PRO A 272 4.14 2.55 22.19
N LEU A 273 2.94 3.06 21.94
CA LEU A 273 2.55 3.65 20.65
C LEU A 273 2.68 5.18 20.73
N THR A 274 3.93 5.63 20.88
CA THR A 274 4.31 7.04 21.10
C THR A 274 5.40 7.54 20.15
N ARG A 275 5.52 6.95 18.96
CA ARG A 275 6.49 7.33 17.92
C ARG A 275 5.84 8.21 16.86
N MET A 276 6.62 8.73 15.92
CA MET A 276 6.07 9.54 14.82
C MET A 276 5.05 8.75 13.99
N VAL A 277 5.30 7.46 13.75
CA VAL A 277 4.35 6.57 13.07
C VAL A 277 2.99 6.47 13.77
N ASP A 278 2.94 6.63 15.10
CA ASP A 278 1.71 6.60 15.87
C ASP A 278 0.93 7.92 15.74
N ALA A 279 1.62 9.02 15.51
CA ALA A 279 1.02 10.33 15.30
C ALA A 279 0.51 10.53 13.86
N VAL A 280 1.17 9.96 12.85
CA VAL A 280 0.72 10.11 11.45
C VAL A 280 -0.56 9.32 11.19
N THR A 281 -1.33 9.79 10.21
CA THR A 281 -2.54 9.12 9.73
C THR A 281 -2.19 8.08 8.66
N PRO A 282 -3.05 7.09 8.42
CA PRO A 282 -2.89 6.12 7.33
C PRO A 282 -2.83 6.75 5.93
N GLU A 283 -3.46 7.90 5.77
CA GLU A 283 -3.48 8.68 4.54
C GLU A 283 -3.38 10.17 4.88
N SER A 284 -2.49 10.89 4.21
CA SER A 284 -2.29 12.32 4.42
C SER A 284 -3.19 13.15 3.50
N ARG A 285 -4.01 14.03 4.10
CA ARG A 285 -4.79 15.02 3.37
C ARG A 285 -3.90 16.03 2.64
N ILE A 286 -2.88 16.57 3.31
CA ILE A 286 -1.97 17.58 2.74
C ILE A 286 -1.15 16.96 1.60
N GLY A 287 -0.66 15.73 1.77
CA GLY A 287 0.01 14.97 0.72
C GLY A 287 -0.89 14.77 -0.51
N PHE A 288 -2.13 14.34 -0.30
CA PHE A 288 -3.12 14.23 -1.37
C PHE A 288 -3.36 15.57 -2.09
N GLU A 289 -3.60 16.64 -1.35
CA GLU A 289 -3.87 17.98 -1.91
C GLU A 289 -2.68 18.52 -2.72
N PHE A 290 -1.45 18.35 -2.24
CA PHE A 290 -0.24 18.70 -3.00
C PHE A 290 -0.12 17.91 -4.29
N ASN A 291 -0.31 16.59 -4.23
CA ASN A 291 -0.19 15.71 -5.39
C ASN A 291 -1.23 16.08 -6.47
N GLN A 292 -2.46 16.41 -6.07
CA GLN A 292 -3.49 16.91 -6.98
C GLN A 292 -3.12 18.27 -7.57
N LEU A 293 -2.59 19.19 -6.75
CA LEU A 293 -2.17 20.50 -7.22
C LEU A 293 -1.05 20.42 -8.26
N ALA A 294 -0.06 19.54 -8.04
CA ALA A 294 1.03 19.27 -8.97
C ALA A 294 0.52 18.73 -10.30
N ARG A 295 -0.37 17.72 -10.28
CA ARG A 295 -0.99 17.17 -11.50
C ARG A 295 -1.77 18.22 -12.27
N ASN A 296 -2.64 18.97 -11.58
CA ASN A 296 -3.43 20.04 -12.20
C ASN A 296 -2.56 21.13 -12.86
N TYR A 297 -1.41 21.46 -12.25
CA TYR A 297 -0.46 22.39 -12.84
C TYR A 297 0.19 21.84 -14.12
N MET A 298 0.56 20.56 -14.13
CA MET A 298 1.15 19.94 -15.33
C MET A 298 0.15 19.80 -16.47
N ASP A 299 -1.12 19.55 -16.17
CA ASP A 299 -2.18 19.46 -17.18
C ASP A 299 -2.57 20.85 -17.72
N ASN A 300 -2.59 21.87 -16.87
CA ASN A 300 -3.00 23.23 -17.23
C ASN A 300 -2.19 24.29 -16.46
N PRO A 301 -0.96 24.61 -16.92
CA PRO A 301 -0.05 25.49 -16.19
C PRO A 301 -0.56 26.93 -16.18
N THR A 302 -0.80 27.46 -14.98
CA THR A 302 -1.18 28.86 -14.77
C THR A 302 -0.28 29.51 -13.72
N ASP A 303 -0.08 30.83 -13.84
CA ASP A 303 0.66 31.62 -12.84
C ASP A 303 0.05 31.49 -11.43
N ARG A 304 -1.27 31.29 -11.33
CA ARG A 304 -1.96 31.06 -10.07
C ARG A 304 -1.51 29.75 -9.43
N LEU A 305 -1.61 28.64 -10.16
CA LEU A 305 -1.21 27.31 -9.65
C LEU A 305 0.29 27.28 -9.33
N ARG A 306 1.12 27.90 -10.18
CA ARG A 306 2.57 28.04 -9.94
C ARG A 306 2.88 28.72 -8.61
N ARG A 307 2.22 29.86 -8.32
CA ARG A 307 2.44 30.58 -7.05
C ARG A 307 2.01 29.77 -5.84
N ILE A 308 0.86 29.08 -5.91
CA ILE A 308 0.40 28.22 -4.81
C ILE A 308 1.41 27.09 -4.59
N LEU A 309 1.93 26.45 -5.64
CA LEU A 309 2.98 25.44 -5.50
C LEU A 309 4.22 26.01 -4.83
N ILE A 310 4.73 27.16 -5.27
CA ILE A 310 5.90 27.80 -4.65
C ILE A 310 5.66 28.07 -3.15
N GLU A 311 4.48 28.54 -2.76
CA GLU A 311 4.13 28.77 -1.34
C GLU A 311 4.16 27.48 -0.49
N TRP A 312 3.80 26.33 -1.07
CA TRP A 312 3.90 25.04 -0.39
C TRP A 312 5.37 24.61 -0.28
N LEU A 313 6.12 24.71 -1.38
CA LEU A 313 7.53 24.34 -1.42
C LEU A 313 8.37 25.17 -0.45
N ASP A 314 8.07 26.47 -0.31
CA ASP A 314 8.75 27.36 0.63
C ASP A 314 8.71 26.86 2.08
N ARG A 315 7.57 26.31 2.52
CA ARG A 315 7.39 25.76 3.87
C ARG A 315 8.29 24.55 4.13
N TRP A 316 8.67 23.84 3.06
CA TRP A 316 9.40 22.58 3.15
C TRP A 316 10.90 22.72 2.90
N THR A 317 11.33 23.82 2.26
CA THR A 317 12.74 24.02 1.87
C THR A 317 13.75 24.08 3.03
N GLY A 318 13.30 24.34 4.26
CA GLY A 318 14.14 24.36 5.47
C GLY A 318 13.74 23.34 6.54
N MET A 319 12.97 22.30 6.16
CA MET A 319 12.51 21.28 7.11
C MET A 319 13.67 20.43 7.66
N ASP A 320 14.70 20.19 6.85
CA ASP A 320 15.90 19.45 7.21
C ASP A 320 16.71 20.15 8.29
N ASP A 321 17.11 21.40 8.05
CA ASP A 321 17.88 22.21 9.01
C ASP A 321 17.15 22.33 10.36
N PHE A 322 15.83 22.52 10.30
CA PHE A 322 14.99 22.58 11.50
C PHE A 322 15.04 21.25 12.27
N LEU A 323 14.79 20.13 11.59
CA LEU A 323 14.67 18.84 12.25
C LEU A 323 16.02 18.32 12.76
N ASP A 324 17.11 18.55 12.04
CA ASP A 324 18.47 18.17 12.48
C ASP A 324 18.84 18.86 13.80
N ALA A 325 18.48 20.13 13.96
CA ALA A 325 18.66 20.85 15.22
C ALA A 325 17.86 20.22 16.36
N GLN A 326 16.65 19.70 16.09
CA GLN A 326 15.83 19.04 17.11
C GLN A 326 16.33 17.64 17.45
N ILE A 327 16.79 16.88 16.45
CA ILE A 327 17.32 15.51 16.65
C ILE A 327 18.53 15.51 17.59
N ALA A 328 19.32 16.58 17.60
CA ALA A 328 20.44 16.73 18.54
C ALA A 328 19.98 16.69 20.01
N GLU A 329 18.78 17.19 20.31
CA GLU A 329 18.16 17.18 21.64
C GLU A 329 17.20 15.98 21.84
N HIS A 330 16.65 15.45 20.75
CA HIS A 330 15.63 14.38 20.72
C HIS A 330 16.02 13.25 19.73
N PRO A 331 16.94 12.35 20.11
CA PRO A 331 17.44 11.30 19.22
C PRO A 331 16.37 10.34 18.69
N GLU A 332 15.24 10.22 19.39
CA GLU A 332 14.06 9.44 18.95
C GLU A 332 13.48 9.92 17.62
N LEU A 333 13.66 11.20 17.26
CA LEU A 333 13.22 11.77 15.99
C LEU A 333 14.13 11.42 14.82
N ALA A 334 15.29 10.80 15.06
CA ALA A 334 16.21 10.41 13.99
C ALA A 334 15.56 9.45 12.97
N GLU A 335 14.49 8.73 13.36
CA GLU A 335 13.73 7.83 12.49
C GLU A 335 13.08 8.52 11.29
N ILE A 336 12.82 9.83 11.37
CA ILE A 336 12.19 10.63 10.32
C ILE A 336 13.14 11.64 9.66
N ALA A 337 14.40 11.69 10.08
CA ALA A 337 15.41 12.57 9.48
C ALA A 337 15.52 12.41 7.95
N PRO A 338 15.56 11.17 7.40
CA PRO A 338 15.67 11.00 5.95
C PRO A 338 14.48 11.60 5.20
N HIS A 339 13.27 11.51 5.78
CA HIS A 339 12.08 12.13 5.16
C HIS A 339 12.20 13.65 5.09
N ALA A 340 12.69 14.31 6.15
CA ALA A 340 12.87 15.75 6.15
C ALA A 340 13.93 16.21 5.14
N HIS A 341 15.05 15.48 5.07
CA HIS A 341 16.13 15.72 4.10
C HIS A 341 15.62 15.57 2.66
N HIS A 342 14.93 14.47 2.36
CA HIS A 342 14.36 14.23 1.04
C HIS A 342 13.30 15.28 0.67
N LEU A 343 12.38 15.59 1.59
CA LEU A 343 11.36 16.61 1.38
C LEU A 343 11.98 17.98 1.05
N ALA A 344 12.96 18.42 1.84
CA ALA A 344 13.62 19.71 1.64
C ALA A 344 14.40 19.76 0.32
N GLN A 345 15.11 18.70 -0.05
CA GLN A 345 15.81 18.60 -1.32
C GLN A 345 14.85 18.63 -2.52
N LEU A 346 13.80 17.82 -2.50
CA LEU A 346 12.76 17.80 -3.53
C LEU A 346 12.06 19.17 -3.64
N ALA A 347 11.77 19.81 -2.50
CA ALA A 347 11.16 21.13 -2.46
C ALA A 347 12.04 22.21 -3.10
N ARG A 348 13.34 22.22 -2.78
CA ARG A 348 14.32 23.13 -3.38
C ARG A 348 14.43 22.93 -4.90
N LEU A 349 14.52 21.68 -5.36
CA LEU A 349 14.58 21.35 -6.80
C LEU A 349 13.31 21.78 -7.55
N ALA A 350 12.14 21.45 -7.01
CA ALA A 350 10.87 21.79 -7.65
C ALA A 350 10.67 23.31 -7.68
N LYS A 351 11.05 24.01 -6.61
CA LYS A 351 10.98 25.46 -6.55
C LYS A 351 11.90 26.09 -7.59
N ASP A 352 13.14 25.63 -7.70
CA ASP A 352 14.08 26.09 -8.73
C ASP A 352 13.47 25.95 -10.13
N LYS A 353 12.96 24.76 -10.48
CA LYS A 353 12.29 24.48 -11.77
C LYS A 353 11.07 25.37 -12.04
N LEU A 354 10.31 25.74 -11.01
CA LEU A 354 9.14 26.63 -11.14
C LEU A 354 9.50 28.12 -11.18
N THR A 355 10.64 28.53 -10.63
CA THR A 355 11.06 29.94 -10.56
C THR A 355 12.00 30.37 -11.66
N ASN A 356 12.86 29.47 -12.13
CA ASN A 356 13.91 29.74 -13.10
C ASN A 356 13.59 29.07 -14.44
N GLU A 357 14.22 29.54 -15.53
CA GLU A 357 14.23 28.76 -16.77
C GLU A 357 14.90 27.41 -16.50
N PRO A 358 14.33 26.29 -17.00
CA PRO A 358 14.74 24.94 -16.60
C PRO A 358 16.25 24.73 -16.83
N ARG A 359 17.01 24.69 -15.73
CA ARG A 359 18.40 24.28 -15.73
C ARG A 359 18.44 22.80 -15.40
N PHE A 360 18.78 21.99 -16.40
CA PHE A 360 18.85 20.55 -16.27
C PHE A 360 19.84 20.15 -15.17
N SER A 361 19.35 19.59 -14.07
CA SER A 361 20.11 18.59 -13.30
C SER A 361 20.15 17.29 -14.10
N SER A 362 21.08 16.38 -13.79
CA SER A 362 21.04 15.04 -14.38
C SER A 362 19.72 14.35 -14.01
N ASP A 363 18.92 13.98 -15.01
CA ASP A 363 17.64 13.30 -14.83
C ASP A 363 17.77 12.05 -13.94
N THR A 364 18.90 11.35 -14.01
CA THR A 364 19.20 10.17 -13.18
C THR A 364 19.22 10.49 -11.69
N ALA A 365 19.86 11.60 -11.28
CA ALA A 365 19.96 11.95 -9.86
C ALA A 365 18.60 12.32 -9.25
N ILE A 366 17.73 12.98 -10.03
CA ILE A 366 16.35 13.24 -9.60
C ILE A 366 15.57 11.93 -9.45
N ILE A 367 15.69 11.03 -10.44
CA ILE A 367 15.00 9.74 -10.41
C ILE A 367 15.43 8.93 -9.18
N ASP A 368 16.73 8.86 -8.89
CA ASP A 368 17.25 8.17 -7.71
C ASP A 368 16.72 8.80 -6.42
N LEU A 369 16.75 10.15 -6.30
CA LEU A 369 16.19 10.84 -5.14
C LEU A 369 14.69 10.54 -4.95
N LEU A 370 13.89 10.57 -6.02
CA LEU A 370 12.46 10.23 -5.95
C LEU A 370 12.24 8.77 -5.51
N GLN A 371 13.07 7.84 -6.00
CA GLN A 371 13.00 6.44 -5.60
C GLN A 371 13.38 6.25 -4.13
N GLU A 372 14.44 6.90 -3.64
CA GLU A 372 14.81 6.87 -2.22
C GLU A 372 13.75 7.54 -1.34
N SER A 373 13.15 8.63 -1.80
CA SER A 373 12.08 9.36 -1.10
C SER A 373 10.80 8.55 -0.95
N ALA A 374 10.54 7.62 -1.87
CA ALA A 374 9.38 6.73 -1.82
C ALA A 374 9.57 5.56 -0.82
N LYS A 375 10.78 5.36 -0.27
CA LYS A 375 11.03 4.25 0.66
C LYS A 375 10.52 4.58 2.07
N PRO A 376 10.07 3.56 2.82
CA PRO A 376 9.63 3.75 4.19
C PRO A 376 10.79 4.08 5.13
N GLN A 377 10.54 5.00 6.08
CA GLN A 377 11.45 5.37 7.16
C GLN A 377 10.65 5.51 8.45
N GLY A 378 11.14 4.93 9.55
CA GLY A 378 10.44 4.99 10.84
C GLY A 378 9.02 4.41 10.82
N GLY A 379 8.68 3.53 9.87
CA GLY A 379 7.32 3.01 9.69
C GLY A 379 6.36 3.97 8.98
N THR A 380 6.88 5.03 8.34
CA THR A 380 6.13 6.05 7.62
C THR A 380 6.63 6.21 6.19
N LEU A 381 5.78 6.75 5.31
CA LEU A 381 6.07 7.10 3.92
C LEU A 381 5.90 8.59 3.71
N LEU A 382 6.70 9.19 2.81
CA LEU A 382 6.53 10.57 2.39
C LEU A 382 5.37 10.66 1.37
N ALA A 383 4.26 11.26 1.76
CA ALA A 383 3.00 11.25 1.01
C ALA A 383 2.98 12.16 -0.22
N VAL A 384 4.00 13.02 -0.38
CA VAL A 384 4.08 14.05 -1.44
C VAL A 384 4.94 13.65 -2.65
N VAL A 385 5.52 12.44 -2.63
CA VAL A 385 6.49 11.98 -3.66
C VAL A 385 5.88 11.92 -5.05
N ASP A 386 4.59 11.59 -5.18
CA ASP A 386 3.90 11.56 -6.47
C ASP A 386 3.81 12.96 -7.11
N GLY A 387 3.50 13.98 -6.30
CA GLY A 387 3.46 15.37 -6.76
C GLY A 387 4.84 15.84 -7.23
N PHE A 388 5.88 15.51 -6.47
CA PHE A 388 7.26 15.80 -6.88
C PHE A 388 7.66 15.04 -8.14
N SER A 389 7.26 13.77 -8.28
CA SER A 389 7.56 12.98 -9.47
C SER A 389 6.98 13.62 -10.73
N VAL A 390 5.78 14.19 -10.64
CA VAL A 390 5.11 14.87 -11.76
C VAL A 390 5.72 16.24 -12.04
N LEU A 391 6.15 16.98 -11.01
CA LEU A 391 6.77 18.30 -11.18
C LEU A 391 8.21 18.21 -11.71
N LEU A 392 8.97 17.20 -11.31
CA LEU A 392 10.42 17.12 -11.56
C LEU A 392 10.79 16.29 -12.78
N ARG A 393 9.96 15.30 -13.17
CA ARG A 393 10.03 14.69 -14.51
C ARG A 393 9.60 15.69 -15.58
#